data_AF-A0A1X2HLX0-F1
#
_entry.id   AF-A0A1X2HLX0-F1
#
_cell.length_a   1.000
_cell.length_b   1.000
_cell.length_c   1.000
_cell.angle_alpha   90.00
_cell.angle_beta   90.00
_cell.angle_gamma   90.00
#
_symmetry.space_group_name_H-M   'P 1'
#
loop_
_entity.id
_entity.type
_entity.pdbx_description
1 polymer ?
#
loop_
_entity_poly.entity_id
_entity_poly.type
_entity_poly.pdbx_seq_one_letter_code
_entity_poly.pdbx_strand_id
1 'polypeptide(L)'
;QIIDLIVMGTNSIPIHHKACSSFCHFIFKQCTKQIRLSSFRASSFEKCMTYLSDGLDSSQVMAEHRVDILRALSALLYENSTNTSKFYSRLTPLLLKYAERSVKPLEIRRMSINCVGNLCAGAGAKLQSYYKDIYQVLLSNLCVVSQTNKGTIMVASSTSLDFTDPAVRKVASSTLRALQLLLSQDRTLVTNPLCDIVDIIHTFVFMHVNVQSYQHLYAMASPSSSSKGKAEEKQLSWRSANSRYLSNGIISSDSEMSDSDGMTFNPRKFRDDAKIRINAVLCLLSIAKTQPKTLYPHWQKFIPDSFSVFLKNHLLASHLSTTPHIITPTTTATIYPLSPILRSDHQPYSLITLLIYDPMVTVRIAACQTLIAMLDGSKQYLSVASGR
;
A
#
# COMPACT_ATOMS: atom_id res chain seq x y z
N GLN A 1 30.72 -10.14 13.58
CA GLN A 1 30.26 -10.00 14.98
C GLN A 1 28.75 -10.22 15.12
N ILE A 2 27.86 -9.32 14.65
CA ILE A 2 26.40 -9.52 14.84
C ILE A 2 25.85 -10.74 14.08
N ILE A 3 26.26 -10.95 12.81
CA ILE A 3 25.84 -12.13 12.04
C ILE A 3 26.30 -13.42 12.72
N ASP A 4 27.52 -13.45 13.25
CA ASP A 4 28.05 -14.61 13.97
C ASP A 4 27.25 -14.88 15.26
N LEU A 5 26.81 -13.83 15.96
CA LEU A 5 25.93 -13.95 17.12
C LEU A 5 24.56 -14.52 16.74
N ILE A 6 23.98 -14.08 15.62
CA ILE A 6 22.74 -14.66 15.09
C ILE A 6 22.94 -16.15 14.79
N VAL A 7 23.99 -16.50 14.04
CA VAL A 7 24.29 -17.89 13.68
C VAL A 7 24.62 -18.76 14.89
N MET A 8 25.23 -18.19 15.93
CA MET A 8 25.45 -18.89 17.20
C MET A 8 24.12 -19.15 17.90
N GLY A 9 23.25 -18.12 17.96
CA GLY A 9 21.92 -18.23 18.55
C GLY A 9 21.05 -19.31 17.90
N THR A 10 21.12 -19.48 16.57
CA THR A 10 20.38 -20.56 15.87
C THR A 10 20.83 -21.96 16.26
N ASN A 11 22.06 -22.14 16.76
CA ASN A 11 22.55 -23.44 17.23
C ASN A 11 22.29 -23.65 18.73
N SER A 12 22.25 -22.56 19.51
CA SER A 12 22.23 -22.63 20.98
C SER A 12 20.84 -22.46 21.60
N ILE A 13 19.89 -21.84 20.90
CA ILE A 13 18.53 -21.59 21.41
C ILE A 13 17.56 -22.54 20.71
N PRO A 14 16.99 -23.55 21.39
CA PRO A 14 15.98 -24.41 20.78
C PRO A 14 14.69 -23.66 20.42
N ILE A 15 14.02 -24.09 19.35
CA ILE A 15 12.74 -23.50 18.87
C ILE A 15 11.65 -23.45 19.95
N HIS A 16 11.61 -24.46 20.81
CA HIS A 16 10.60 -24.58 21.87
C HIS A 16 10.98 -23.81 23.15
N HIS A 17 12.20 -23.28 23.22
CA HIS A 17 12.68 -22.58 24.39
C HIS A 17 12.02 -21.19 24.50
N LYS A 18 11.72 -20.75 25.72
CA LYS A 18 11.07 -19.44 25.99
C LYS A 18 11.85 -18.25 25.40
N ALA A 19 13.17 -18.35 25.31
CA ALA A 19 14.02 -17.32 24.72
C ALA A 19 13.91 -17.21 23.18
N CYS A 20 13.27 -18.18 22.51
CA CYS A 20 13.16 -18.18 21.05
C CYS A 20 12.39 -16.95 20.52
N SER A 21 11.33 -16.51 21.20
CA SER A 21 10.59 -15.30 20.79
C SER A 21 11.48 -14.06 20.82
N SER A 22 12.17 -13.81 21.94
CA SER A 22 13.13 -12.71 22.07
C SER A 22 14.26 -12.79 21.05
N PHE A 23 14.73 -14.00 20.75
CA PHE A 23 15.75 -14.23 19.74
C PHE A 23 15.26 -13.93 18.32
N CYS A 24 14.05 -14.34 17.95
CA CYS A 24 13.44 -13.99 16.67
C CYS A 24 13.25 -12.48 16.54
N HIS A 25 12.83 -11.81 17.61
CA HIS A 25 12.73 -10.35 17.64
C HIS A 25 14.10 -9.68 17.48
N PHE A 26 15.14 -10.24 18.09
CA PHE A 26 16.52 -9.79 17.86
C PHE A 26 16.90 -9.91 16.38
N ILE A 27 16.72 -11.09 15.75
CA ILE A 27 16.98 -11.28 14.31
C ILE A 27 16.24 -10.22 13.48
N PHE A 28 14.94 -10.05 13.71
CA PHE A 28 14.10 -9.08 13.01
C PHE A 28 14.66 -7.65 13.10
N LYS A 29 14.98 -7.19 14.32
CA LYS A 29 15.54 -5.85 14.55
C LYS A 29 16.88 -5.66 13.84
N GLN A 30 17.75 -6.67 13.91
CA GLN A 30 19.08 -6.62 13.33
C GLN A 30 19.04 -6.59 11.80
N CYS A 31 18.23 -7.45 11.19
CA CYS A 31 18.07 -7.50 9.73
C CYS A 31 17.38 -6.26 9.16
N THR A 32 16.48 -5.61 9.92
CA THR A 32 15.76 -4.43 9.44
C THR A 32 16.55 -3.13 9.59
N LYS A 33 17.41 -3.00 10.61
CA LYS A 33 18.02 -1.70 10.99
C LYS A 33 19.53 -1.63 10.87
N GLN A 34 20.25 -2.74 11.04
CA GLN A 34 21.68 -2.70 11.33
C GLN A 34 22.52 -3.52 10.35
N ILE A 35 21.95 -4.56 9.74
CA ILE A 35 22.66 -5.40 8.78
C ILE A 35 22.09 -5.20 7.39
N ARG A 36 22.95 -4.81 6.43
CA ARG A 36 22.64 -5.01 5.02
C ARG A 36 22.65 -6.51 4.76
N LEU A 37 21.57 -7.07 4.22
CA LEU A 37 21.44 -8.51 3.99
C LEU A 37 22.49 -9.06 3.02
N SER A 38 23.09 -8.20 2.18
CA SER A 38 24.27 -8.51 1.36
C SER A 38 25.51 -8.93 2.19
N SER A 39 25.54 -8.64 3.48
CA SER A 39 26.62 -9.05 4.39
C SER A 39 26.47 -10.49 4.90
N PHE A 40 25.32 -11.14 4.71
CA PHE A 40 25.16 -12.55 5.05
C PHE A 40 25.91 -13.43 4.06
N ARG A 41 26.86 -14.23 4.56
CA ARG A 41 27.39 -15.38 3.81
C ARG A 41 26.25 -16.38 3.57
N ALA A 42 26.28 -17.07 2.43
CA ALA A 42 25.24 -18.03 2.06
C ALA A 42 24.99 -19.12 3.13
N SER A 43 26.06 -19.60 3.78
CA SER A 43 25.97 -20.59 4.86
C SER A 43 25.33 -20.03 6.14
N SER A 44 25.62 -18.78 6.51
CA SER A 44 24.98 -18.10 7.65
C SER A 44 23.50 -17.88 7.40
N PHE A 45 23.14 -17.44 6.18
CA PHE A 45 21.76 -17.26 5.77
C PHE A 45 20.99 -18.58 5.82
N GLU A 46 21.58 -19.65 5.31
CA GLU A 46 20.99 -20.99 5.32
C GLU A 46 20.70 -21.53 6.72
N LYS A 47 21.62 -21.33 7.67
CA LYS A 47 21.39 -21.70 9.07
C LYS A 47 20.17 -20.97 9.65
N CYS A 48 20.07 -19.66 9.40
CA CYS A 48 18.94 -18.85 9.85
C CYS A 48 17.63 -19.29 9.20
N MET A 49 17.63 -19.51 7.89
CA MET A 49 16.46 -19.96 7.14
C MET A 49 15.97 -21.33 7.60
N THR A 50 16.90 -22.26 7.85
CA THR A 50 16.58 -23.61 8.33
C THR A 50 15.95 -23.54 9.71
N TYR A 51 16.61 -22.85 10.66
CA TYR A 51 16.10 -22.66 12.02
C TYR A 51 14.67 -22.09 12.06
N LEU A 52 14.41 -21.04 11.26
CA LEU A 52 13.08 -20.41 11.23
C LEU A 52 12.04 -21.29 10.52
N SER A 53 12.42 -21.98 9.44
CA SER A 53 11.51 -22.89 8.72
C SER A 53 11.11 -24.08 9.59
N ASP A 54 12.06 -24.66 10.33
CA ASP A 54 11.81 -25.73 11.29
C ASP A 54 10.86 -25.26 12.41
N GLY A 55 11.02 -24.00 12.84
CA GLY A 55 10.13 -23.37 13.81
C GLY A 55 8.70 -23.17 13.31
N LEU A 56 8.53 -22.90 12.01
CA LEU A 56 7.20 -22.79 11.40
C LEU A 56 6.53 -24.14 11.18
N ASP A 57 7.30 -25.18 10.82
CA ASP A 57 6.80 -26.54 10.63
C ASP A 57 6.37 -27.20 11.95
N SER A 58 6.95 -26.76 13.08
CA SER A 58 6.67 -27.32 14.40
C SER A 58 5.25 -27.01 14.90
N SER A 59 4.48 -28.07 15.17
CA SER A 59 3.11 -28.00 15.70
C SER A 59 3.06 -27.51 17.15
N GLN A 60 4.15 -27.67 17.91
CA GLN A 60 4.20 -27.34 19.33
C GLN A 60 4.51 -25.86 19.60
N VAL A 61 4.78 -25.06 18.56
CA VAL A 61 5.08 -23.63 18.71
C VAL A 61 3.78 -22.84 18.93
N MET A 62 3.78 -22.04 20.00
CA MET A 62 2.66 -21.16 20.34
C MET A 62 2.41 -20.10 19.25
N ALA A 63 1.17 -19.63 19.15
CA ALA A 63 0.75 -18.68 18.11
C ALA A 63 1.60 -17.40 18.12
N GLU A 64 1.86 -16.81 19.29
CA GLU A 64 2.68 -15.61 19.46
C GLU A 64 4.12 -15.80 18.98
N HIS A 65 4.76 -16.91 19.38
CA HIS A 65 6.12 -17.26 18.93
C HIS A 65 6.17 -17.44 17.42
N ARG A 66 5.13 -18.05 16.83
CA ARG A 66 5.02 -18.23 15.37
C ARG A 66 4.99 -16.88 14.64
N VAL A 67 4.31 -15.88 15.19
CA VAL A 67 4.33 -14.53 14.62
C VAL A 67 5.75 -13.95 14.63
N ASP A 68 6.51 -14.13 15.71
CA ASP A 68 7.89 -13.62 15.79
C ASP A 68 8.84 -14.32 14.82
N ILE A 69 8.66 -15.64 14.63
CA ILE A 69 9.38 -16.41 13.61
C ILE A 69 9.07 -15.85 12.21
N LEU A 70 7.79 -15.63 11.88
CA LEU A 70 7.38 -15.05 10.59
C LEU A 70 7.93 -13.63 10.40
N ARG A 71 8.01 -12.81 11.46
CA ARG A 71 8.63 -11.47 11.39
C ARG A 71 10.13 -11.56 11.07
N ALA A 72 10.86 -12.40 11.80
CA ALA A 72 12.28 -12.64 11.56
C ALA A 72 12.53 -13.15 10.13
N LEU A 73 11.70 -14.09 9.68
CA LEU A 73 11.76 -14.65 8.33
C LEU A 73 11.48 -13.59 7.26
N SER A 74 10.43 -12.77 7.43
CA SER A 74 10.10 -11.69 6.50
C SER A 74 11.27 -10.72 6.32
N ALA A 75 11.98 -10.37 7.40
CA ALA A 75 13.16 -9.51 7.34
C ALA A 75 14.35 -10.18 6.63
N LEU A 76 14.56 -11.49 6.76
CA LEU A 76 15.61 -12.21 6.04
C LEU A 76 15.32 -12.34 4.53
N LEU A 77 14.06 -12.56 4.17
CA LEU A 77 13.63 -12.71 2.77
C LEU A 77 13.72 -11.41 1.97
N TYR A 78 13.55 -10.27 2.62
CA TYR A 78 13.53 -8.96 1.98
C TYR A 78 14.82 -8.69 1.19
N GLU A 79 14.72 -8.38 -0.11
CA GLU A 79 15.88 -8.08 -0.98
C GLU A 79 16.98 -9.17 -1.02
N ASN A 80 16.64 -10.45 -0.75
CA ASN A 80 17.61 -11.56 -0.70
C ASN A 80 17.22 -12.77 -1.56
N SER A 81 16.63 -12.51 -2.74
CA SER A 81 16.08 -13.56 -3.62
C SER A 81 17.13 -14.57 -4.11
N THR A 82 18.38 -14.15 -4.27
CA THR A 82 19.49 -14.99 -4.72
C THR A 82 19.72 -16.18 -3.80
N ASN A 83 19.88 -15.92 -2.50
CA ASN A 83 20.10 -16.95 -1.48
C ASN A 83 18.83 -17.72 -1.11
N THR A 84 17.65 -17.14 -1.39
CA THR A 84 16.35 -17.74 -1.04
C THR A 84 15.94 -18.85 -2.00
N SER A 85 16.44 -18.86 -3.23
CA SER A 85 15.95 -19.75 -4.30
C SER A 85 15.94 -21.25 -3.97
N LYS A 86 16.91 -21.74 -3.19
CA LYS A 86 16.95 -23.15 -2.76
C LYS A 86 15.87 -23.54 -1.76
N PHE A 87 15.23 -22.56 -1.12
CA PHE A 87 14.18 -22.78 -0.11
C PHE A 87 12.78 -22.73 -0.70
N TYR A 88 12.58 -22.36 -1.98
CA TYR A 88 11.24 -22.16 -2.54
C TYR A 88 10.34 -23.40 -2.46
N SER A 89 10.90 -24.60 -2.65
CA SER A 89 10.12 -25.84 -2.62
C SER A 89 9.54 -26.16 -1.25
N ARG A 90 10.33 -25.92 -0.19
CA ARG A 90 9.90 -26.12 1.20
C ARG A 90 9.08 -24.95 1.72
N LEU A 91 9.53 -23.73 1.45
CA LEU A 91 9.02 -22.54 2.12
C LEU A 91 7.69 -22.07 1.53
N THR A 92 7.49 -22.17 0.22
CA THR A 92 6.27 -21.67 -0.42
C THR A 92 5.01 -22.38 0.12
N PRO A 93 4.91 -23.72 0.13
CA PRO A 93 3.74 -24.40 0.68
C PRO A 93 3.48 -24.08 2.15
N LEU A 94 4.56 -23.97 2.95
CA LEU A 94 4.49 -23.63 4.37
C LEU A 94 3.91 -22.24 4.61
N LEU A 95 4.38 -21.24 3.86
CA LEU A 95 3.86 -19.87 3.95
C LEU A 95 2.42 -19.78 3.42
N LEU A 96 2.08 -20.48 2.34
CA LEU A 96 0.72 -20.49 1.80
C LEU A 96 -0.28 -21.04 2.80
N LYS A 97 0.07 -22.14 3.49
CA LYS A 97 -0.74 -22.71 4.59
C LYS A 97 -1.09 -21.66 5.65
N TYR A 98 -0.14 -20.82 6.05
CA TYR A 98 -0.39 -19.78 7.05
C TYR A 98 -1.02 -18.49 6.47
N ALA A 99 -0.99 -18.31 5.15
CA ALA A 99 -1.58 -17.16 4.46
C ALA A 99 -3.06 -17.36 4.08
N GLU A 100 -3.61 -18.55 4.25
CA GLU A 100 -5.01 -18.85 3.93
C GLU A 100 -6.02 -17.98 4.70
N ARG A 101 -7.15 -17.66 4.05
CA ARG A 101 -8.22 -16.83 4.61
C ARG A 101 -8.88 -17.41 5.88
N SER A 102 -8.71 -18.71 6.16
CA SER A 102 -9.21 -19.37 7.35
C SER A 102 -8.32 -19.12 8.59
N VAL A 103 -7.02 -18.87 8.40
CA VAL A 103 -6.02 -18.93 9.48
C VAL A 103 -6.21 -17.82 10.50
N LYS A 104 -6.33 -18.19 11.77
CA LYS A 104 -6.33 -17.27 12.92
C LYS A 104 -5.15 -17.61 13.85
N PRO A 105 -4.63 -16.65 14.63
CA PRO A 105 -4.95 -15.22 14.64
C PRO A 105 -4.56 -14.50 13.33
N LEU A 106 -5.24 -13.37 13.04
CA LEU A 106 -5.04 -12.60 11.80
C LEU A 106 -3.60 -12.08 11.63
N GLU A 107 -2.87 -11.88 12.73
CA GLU A 107 -1.48 -11.44 12.67
C GLU A 107 -0.53 -12.52 12.11
N ILE A 108 -0.77 -13.82 12.38
CA ILE A 108 -0.02 -14.91 11.73
C ILE A 108 -0.24 -14.84 10.23
N ARG A 109 -1.51 -14.72 9.82
CA ARG A 109 -1.90 -14.62 8.42
C ARG A 109 -1.21 -13.45 7.73
N ARG A 110 -1.28 -12.28 8.35
CA ARG A 110 -0.64 -11.05 7.86
C ARG A 110 0.88 -11.22 7.71
N MET A 111 1.55 -11.81 8.69
CA MET A 111 3.00 -12.02 8.64
C MET A 111 3.41 -13.08 7.62
N SER A 112 2.61 -14.11 7.41
CA SER A 112 2.84 -15.05 6.32
C SER A 112 2.69 -14.38 4.95
N ILE A 113 1.64 -13.59 4.75
CA ILE A 113 1.44 -12.81 3.51
C ILE A 113 2.62 -11.87 3.24
N ASN A 114 3.18 -11.22 4.26
CA ASN A 114 4.39 -10.40 4.11
C ASN A 114 5.60 -11.24 3.68
N CYS A 115 5.78 -12.45 4.24
CA CYS A 115 6.83 -13.37 3.81
C CYS A 115 6.65 -13.76 2.33
N VAL A 116 5.42 -14.11 1.93
CA VAL A 116 5.06 -14.45 0.54
C VAL A 116 5.37 -13.30 -0.42
N GLY A 117 5.02 -12.07 -0.06
CA GLY A 117 5.37 -10.88 -0.84
C GLY A 117 6.89 -10.74 -1.02
N ASN A 118 7.65 -10.81 0.09
CA ASN A 118 9.11 -10.73 0.04
C ASN A 118 9.74 -11.89 -0.73
N LEU A 119 9.14 -13.09 -0.69
CA LEU A 119 9.55 -14.24 -1.48
C LEU A 119 9.46 -13.96 -2.98
N CYS A 120 8.42 -13.22 -3.42
CA CYS A 120 8.23 -12.82 -4.81
C CYS A 120 9.20 -11.73 -5.26
N ALA A 121 9.64 -10.85 -4.37
CA ALA A 121 10.48 -9.70 -4.72
C ALA A 121 11.81 -10.13 -5.35
N GLY A 122 11.95 -9.92 -6.66
CA GLY A 122 13.18 -10.23 -7.40
C GLY A 122 13.47 -11.73 -7.57
N ALA A 123 12.46 -12.60 -7.40
CA ALA A 123 12.60 -14.04 -7.59
C ALA A 123 12.71 -14.46 -9.06
N GLY A 124 12.04 -13.72 -9.96
CA GLY A 124 11.96 -14.02 -11.39
C GLY A 124 11.52 -15.47 -11.66
N ALA A 125 12.02 -16.05 -12.75
CA ALA A 125 11.61 -17.37 -13.21
C ALA A 125 11.84 -18.53 -12.20
N LYS A 126 12.70 -18.33 -11.18
CA LYS A 126 13.01 -19.38 -10.19
C LYS A 126 11.81 -19.75 -9.30
N LEU A 127 10.85 -18.84 -9.11
CA LEU A 127 9.64 -19.06 -8.31
C LEU A 127 8.39 -19.26 -9.19
N GLN A 128 8.55 -19.29 -10.53
CA GLN A 128 7.47 -19.26 -11.51
C GLN A 128 6.40 -20.35 -11.30
N SER A 129 6.81 -21.56 -10.90
CA SER A 129 5.91 -22.69 -10.67
C SER A 129 4.88 -22.43 -9.58
N TYR A 130 5.16 -21.50 -8.65
CA TYR A 130 4.30 -21.21 -7.50
C TYR A 130 3.46 -19.95 -7.67
N TYR A 131 3.69 -19.15 -8.70
CA TYR A 131 3.04 -17.84 -8.85
C TYR A 131 1.51 -17.93 -8.94
N LYS A 132 0.97 -18.96 -9.57
CA LYS A 132 -0.49 -19.16 -9.65
C LYS A 132 -1.10 -19.46 -8.27
N ASP A 133 -0.46 -20.34 -7.49
CA ASP A 133 -0.94 -20.69 -6.15
C ASP A 133 -0.84 -19.51 -5.19
N ILE A 134 0.28 -18.78 -5.25
CA ILE A 134 0.48 -17.53 -4.51
C ILE A 134 -0.62 -16.52 -4.88
N TYR A 135 -0.87 -16.33 -6.18
CA TYR A 135 -1.89 -15.40 -6.66
C TYR A 135 -3.27 -15.74 -6.12
N GLN A 136 -3.68 -17.02 -6.19
CA GLN A 136 -4.97 -17.49 -5.69
C GLN A 136 -5.13 -17.27 -4.18
N VAL A 137 -4.12 -17.63 -3.38
CA VAL A 137 -4.16 -17.45 -1.92
C VAL A 137 -4.22 -15.96 -1.55
N LEU A 138 -3.45 -15.10 -2.21
CA LEU A 138 -3.51 -13.66 -2.00
C LEU A 138 -4.90 -13.11 -2.35
N LEU A 139 -5.44 -13.45 -3.52
CA LEU A 139 -6.78 -13.00 -3.92
C LEU A 139 -7.87 -13.49 -2.95
N SER A 140 -7.76 -14.70 -2.40
CA SER A 140 -8.74 -15.22 -1.43
C SER A 140 -8.86 -14.35 -0.17
N ASN A 141 -7.84 -13.55 0.15
CA ASN A 141 -7.85 -12.62 1.28
C ASN A 141 -8.53 -11.27 0.97
N LEU A 142 -8.77 -10.95 -0.31
CA LEU A 142 -9.41 -9.70 -0.75
C LEU A 142 -10.78 -9.90 -1.40
N CYS A 143 -11.01 -11.08 -1.96
CA CYS A 143 -12.13 -11.36 -2.86
C CYS A 143 -13.06 -12.43 -2.29
N VAL A 144 -14.28 -12.47 -2.80
CA VAL A 144 -15.21 -13.58 -2.62
C VAL A 144 -15.42 -14.29 -3.94
N VAL A 145 -15.78 -15.56 -3.85
CA VAL A 145 -16.10 -16.38 -5.02
C VAL A 145 -17.52 -16.05 -5.48
N SER A 146 -17.67 -15.69 -6.74
CA SER A 146 -18.95 -15.38 -7.38
C SER A 146 -19.19 -16.32 -8.57
N GLN A 147 -20.38 -16.90 -8.65
CA GLN A 147 -20.81 -17.71 -9.79
C GLN A 147 -21.42 -16.78 -10.84
N THR A 148 -20.87 -16.82 -12.05
CA THR A 148 -21.41 -16.10 -13.21
C THR A 148 -21.82 -17.09 -14.29
N ASN A 149 -22.59 -16.62 -15.27
CA ASN A 149 -23.00 -17.42 -16.43
C ASN A 149 -21.81 -17.96 -17.25
N LYS A 150 -20.60 -17.42 -17.05
CA LYS A 150 -19.36 -17.81 -17.73
C LYS A 150 -18.41 -18.64 -16.85
N GLY A 151 -18.84 -19.03 -15.65
CA GLY A 151 -18.05 -19.78 -14.68
C GLY A 151 -17.87 -19.05 -13.35
N THR A 152 -17.00 -19.60 -12.52
CA THR A 152 -16.72 -19.08 -11.17
C THR A 152 -15.56 -18.08 -11.23
N ILE A 153 -15.79 -16.84 -10.80
CA ILE A 153 -14.78 -15.77 -10.78
C ILE A 153 -14.61 -15.22 -9.36
N MET A 154 -13.44 -14.68 -9.05
CA MET A 154 -13.20 -13.95 -7.81
C MET A 154 -13.50 -12.47 -8.03
N VAL A 155 -14.32 -11.88 -7.16
CA VAL A 155 -14.69 -10.46 -7.22
C VAL A 155 -14.26 -9.78 -5.92
N ALA A 156 -13.79 -8.54 -6.01
CA ALA A 156 -13.41 -7.76 -4.83
C ALA A 156 -14.54 -7.71 -3.81
N SER A 157 -14.20 -7.89 -2.54
CA SER A 157 -15.19 -7.96 -1.49
C SER A 157 -15.05 -6.83 -0.49
N SER A 158 -15.21 -5.60 -0.99
CA SER A 158 -15.24 -4.42 -0.13
C SER A 158 -16.35 -4.47 0.93
N THR A 159 -17.41 -5.23 0.69
CA THR A 159 -18.56 -5.40 1.61
C THR A 159 -18.47 -6.62 2.52
N SER A 160 -17.73 -7.69 2.17
CA SER A 160 -17.58 -8.85 3.09
C SER A 160 -16.43 -8.70 4.07
N LEU A 161 -15.46 -7.83 3.76
CA LEU A 161 -14.36 -7.55 4.66
C LEU A 161 -14.79 -6.50 5.66
N ASP A 162 -14.76 -6.86 6.94
CA ASP A 162 -15.03 -5.93 8.01
C ASP A 162 -13.85 -4.97 8.20
N PHE A 163 -13.87 -3.86 7.46
CA PHE A 163 -12.86 -2.80 7.57
C PHE A 163 -13.02 -1.95 8.83
N THR A 164 -13.95 -2.25 9.75
CA THR A 164 -13.94 -1.67 11.09
C THR A 164 -12.80 -2.27 11.93
N ASP A 165 -12.49 -3.55 11.73
CA ASP A 165 -11.38 -4.25 12.39
C ASP A 165 -10.01 -3.79 11.83
N PRO A 166 -9.11 -3.20 12.66
CA PRO A 166 -7.76 -2.84 12.25
C PRO A 166 -6.93 -4.04 11.75
N ALA A 167 -7.15 -5.25 12.26
CA ALA A 167 -6.41 -6.42 11.82
C ALA A 167 -6.78 -6.81 10.37
N VAL A 168 -8.06 -6.69 10.00
CA VAL A 168 -8.52 -6.90 8.61
C VAL A 168 -7.92 -5.86 7.67
N ARG A 169 -7.92 -4.57 8.04
CA ARG A 169 -7.25 -3.52 7.26
C ARG A 169 -5.77 -3.82 7.02
N LYS A 170 -5.06 -4.27 8.06
CA LYS A 170 -3.64 -4.62 7.96
C LYS A 170 -3.41 -5.86 7.07
N VAL A 171 -4.27 -6.88 7.12
CA VAL A 171 -4.21 -8.04 6.20
C VAL A 171 -4.44 -7.61 4.76
N ALA A 172 -5.46 -6.79 4.48
CA ALA A 172 -5.75 -6.29 3.14
C ALA A 172 -4.56 -5.48 2.58
N SER A 173 -4.01 -4.57 3.39
CA SER A 173 -2.83 -3.78 3.01
C SER A 173 -1.61 -4.66 2.70
N SER A 174 -1.30 -5.64 3.54
CA SER A 174 -0.22 -6.61 3.30
C SER A 174 -0.45 -7.45 2.04
N THR A 175 -1.70 -7.83 1.77
CA THR A 175 -2.06 -8.64 0.59
C THR A 175 -1.87 -7.86 -0.69
N LEU A 176 -2.31 -6.59 -0.75
CA LEU A 176 -2.07 -5.71 -1.90
C LEU A 176 -0.57 -5.47 -2.12
N ARG A 177 0.22 -5.30 -1.05
CA ARG A 177 1.68 -5.18 -1.16
C ARG A 177 2.31 -6.45 -1.75
N ALA A 178 1.87 -7.63 -1.34
CA ALA A 178 2.35 -8.90 -1.88
C ALA A 178 1.92 -9.09 -3.35
N LEU A 179 0.68 -8.72 -3.70
CA LEU A 179 0.20 -8.74 -5.08
C LEU A 179 1.02 -7.81 -5.99
N GLN A 180 1.33 -6.60 -5.53
CA GLN A 180 2.23 -5.69 -6.25
C GLN A 180 3.57 -6.39 -6.58
N LEU A 181 4.20 -7.03 -5.59
CA LEU A 181 5.48 -7.72 -5.79
C LEU A 181 5.33 -8.86 -6.78
N LEU A 182 4.27 -9.66 -6.67
CA LEU A 182 4.01 -10.78 -7.57
C LEU A 182 3.74 -10.32 -9.03
N LEU A 183 2.88 -9.33 -9.22
CA LEU A 183 2.54 -8.78 -10.55
C LEU A 183 3.74 -8.15 -11.25
N SER A 184 4.74 -7.70 -10.49
CA SER A 184 6.00 -7.22 -11.05
C SER A 184 6.89 -8.33 -11.60
N GLN A 185 6.67 -9.59 -11.18
CA GLN A 185 7.44 -10.75 -11.64
C GLN A 185 6.78 -11.45 -12.83
N ASP A 186 5.44 -11.60 -12.82
CA ASP A 186 4.71 -12.32 -13.86
C ASP A 186 3.51 -11.53 -14.39
N ARG A 187 3.69 -10.96 -15.59
CA ARG A 187 2.67 -10.20 -16.30
C ARG A 187 1.49 -11.04 -16.77
N THR A 188 1.64 -12.37 -16.90
CA THR A 188 0.55 -13.25 -17.36
C THR A 188 -0.59 -13.33 -16.34
N LEU A 189 -0.29 -13.01 -15.09
CA LEU A 189 -1.28 -12.94 -14.02
C LEU A 189 -2.30 -11.81 -14.20
N VAL A 190 -1.97 -10.75 -14.96
CA VAL A 190 -2.88 -9.62 -15.19
C VAL A 190 -4.10 -10.05 -16.01
N THR A 191 -3.93 -11.00 -16.92
CA THR A 191 -4.98 -11.54 -17.79
C THR A 191 -5.46 -12.92 -17.32
N ASN A 192 -5.24 -13.26 -16.06
CA ASN A 192 -5.63 -14.56 -15.52
C ASN A 192 -7.16 -14.66 -15.41
N PRO A 193 -7.79 -15.75 -15.89
CA PRO A 193 -9.25 -15.89 -15.86
C PRO A 193 -9.85 -16.00 -14.45
N LEU A 194 -9.03 -16.16 -13.40
CA LEU A 194 -9.51 -16.21 -12.01
C LEU A 194 -10.25 -14.93 -11.58
N CYS A 195 -9.86 -13.76 -12.09
CA CYS A 195 -10.50 -12.49 -11.77
C CYS A 195 -10.15 -11.37 -12.76
N ASP A 196 -10.97 -10.31 -12.78
CA ASP A 196 -10.53 -9.01 -13.29
C ASP A 196 -9.71 -8.28 -12.20
N ILE A 197 -8.39 -8.41 -12.27
CA ILE A 197 -7.48 -7.80 -11.30
C ILE A 197 -7.52 -6.26 -11.34
N VAL A 198 -7.83 -5.68 -12.51
CA VAL A 198 -7.89 -4.23 -12.66
C VAL A 198 -9.10 -3.69 -11.91
N ASP A 199 -10.24 -4.41 -11.97
CA ASP A 199 -11.41 -4.11 -11.15
C ASP A 199 -11.15 -4.26 -9.66
N ILE A 200 -10.46 -5.33 -9.25
CA ILE A 200 -10.11 -5.52 -7.84
C ILE A 200 -9.25 -4.36 -7.34
N ILE A 201 -8.21 -3.99 -8.10
CA ILE A 201 -7.34 -2.87 -7.76
C ILE A 201 -8.14 -1.57 -7.71
N HIS A 202 -9.01 -1.31 -8.69
CA HIS A 202 -9.87 -0.13 -8.71
C HIS A 202 -10.70 0.03 -7.44
N THR A 203 -11.32 -1.05 -6.95
CA THR A 203 -12.07 -1.04 -5.68
C THR A 203 -11.21 -0.54 -4.52
N PHE A 204 -9.97 -1.02 -4.40
CA PHE A 204 -9.09 -0.66 -3.28
C PHE A 204 -8.39 0.69 -3.45
N VAL A 205 -8.16 1.15 -4.69
CA VAL A 205 -7.60 2.49 -4.97
C VAL A 205 -8.53 3.58 -4.46
N PHE A 206 -9.84 3.42 -4.67
CA PHE A 206 -10.84 4.43 -4.31
C PHE A 206 -11.62 4.11 -3.03
N MET A 207 -11.22 3.06 -2.31
CA MET A 207 -11.84 2.69 -1.04
C MET A 207 -11.71 3.82 -0.01
N HIS A 208 -12.85 4.19 0.58
CA HIS A 208 -12.97 5.25 1.58
C HIS A 208 -12.37 6.60 1.15
N VAL A 209 -12.31 6.89 -0.15
CA VAL A 209 -12.02 8.23 -0.65
C VAL A 209 -13.23 9.11 -0.39
N ASN A 210 -13.03 10.22 0.31
CA ASN A 210 -14.07 11.22 0.57
C ASN A 210 -13.40 12.59 0.60
N VAL A 211 -13.62 13.39 -0.44
CA VAL A 211 -12.87 14.64 -0.61
C VAL A 211 -13.32 15.70 0.39
N GLN A 212 -14.62 15.73 0.74
CA GLN A 212 -15.13 16.64 1.75
C GLN A 212 -14.45 16.43 3.10
N SER A 213 -14.23 15.17 3.49
CA SER A 213 -13.50 14.80 4.71
C SER A 213 -12.04 15.22 4.67
N TYR A 214 -11.39 15.11 3.50
CA TYR A 214 -10.00 15.55 3.31
C TYR A 214 -9.85 17.07 3.39
N GLN A 215 -10.82 17.83 2.89
CA GLN A 215 -10.82 19.29 2.99
C GLN A 215 -10.93 19.76 4.44
N HIS A 216 -11.79 19.12 5.24
CA HIS A 216 -11.93 19.44 6.66
C HIS A 216 -10.62 19.21 7.43
N LEU A 217 -9.91 18.12 7.11
CA LEU A 217 -8.55 17.83 7.59
C LEU A 217 -7.55 18.96 7.32
N TYR A 218 -7.55 19.50 6.09
CA TYR A 218 -6.67 20.62 5.72
C TYR A 218 -7.08 21.94 6.40
N ALA A 219 -8.38 22.18 6.56
CA ALA A 219 -8.90 23.36 7.25
C ALA A 219 -8.53 23.35 8.74
N MET A 220 -8.61 22.19 9.40
CA MET A 220 -8.20 22.04 10.81
C MET A 220 -6.67 22.10 11.00
N ALA A 221 -5.89 21.66 10.01
CA ALA A 221 -4.42 21.70 10.05
C ALA A 221 -3.86 23.10 9.73
N SER A 222 -4.68 24.02 9.22
CA SER A 222 -4.29 25.40 9.00
C SER A 222 -4.41 26.16 10.33
N PRO A 223 -3.31 26.67 10.91
CA PRO A 223 -3.40 27.43 12.15
C PRO A 223 -4.28 28.66 11.90
N SER A 224 -5.36 28.79 12.67
CA SER A 224 -6.14 30.02 12.72
C SER A 224 -5.22 31.16 13.13
N SER A 225 -4.83 32.00 12.18
CA SER A 225 -4.04 33.20 12.42
C SER A 225 -4.89 34.25 13.11
N SER A 226 -5.09 34.10 14.42
CA SER A 226 -5.47 35.20 15.31
C SER A 226 -4.23 35.69 16.05
N SER A 227 -3.22 36.15 15.31
CA SER A 227 -2.19 37.03 15.87
C SER A 227 -1.84 38.08 14.83
N LYS A 228 -2.22 39.32 15.11
CA LYS A 228 -1.73 40.50 14.39
C LYS A 228 -0.19 40.52 14.51
N GLY A 229 0.50 40.21 13.42
CA GLY A 229 1.96 40.27 13.33
C GLY A 229 2.35 40.63 11.90
N LYS A 230 3.20 41.63 11.76
CA LYS A 230 3.58 42.29 10.50
C LYS A 230 4.08 41.29 9.45
N ALA A 231 3.65 41.50 8.21
CA ALA A 231 4.08 40.74 7.04
C ALA A 231 5.56 40.99 6.76
N GLU A 232 6.37 39.93 6.82
CA GLU A 232 7.62 39.84 6.08
C GLU A 232 7.46 38.77 5.00
N GLU A 233 7.63 39.23 3.77
CA GLU A 233 7.50 38.52 2.52
C GLU A 233 8.61 37.45 2.39
N LYS A 234 8.27 36.17 2.56
CA LYS A 234 9.17 35.07 2.23
C LYS A 234 8.76 34.43 0.91
N GLN A 235 9.57 34.74 -0.11
CA GLN A 235 9.57 34.14 -1.44
C GLN A 235 9.39 32.61 -1.40
N LEU A 236 8.49 32.12 -2.25
CA LEU A 236 8.32 30.72 -2.61
C LEU A 236 9.56 30.21 -3.35
N SER A 237 10.51 29.63 -2.61
CA SER A 237 11.69 28.95 -3.17
C SER A 237 11.31 27.53 -3.61
N TRP A 238 11.11 27.33 -4.91
CA TRP A 238 10.99 26.03 -5.58
C TRP A 238 12.34 25.28 -5.72
N ARG A 239 13.18 25.29 -4.68
CA ARG A 239 14.42 24.50 -4.65
C ARG A 239 14.22 23.18 -3.89
N SER A 240 14.55 22.12 -4.62
CA SER A 240 14.50 20.70 -4.27
C SER A 240 14.96 20.40 -2.82
N ALA A 241 14.06 19.84 -2.01
CA ALA A 241 14.37 19.24 -0.72
C ALA A 241 14.41 17.71 -0.83
N ASN A 242 15.28 17.20 -1.70
CA ASN A 242 15.77 15.83 -1.58
C ASN A 242 16.82 15.81 -0.46
N SER A 243 16.72 14.80 0.43
CA SER A 243 17.58 14.60 1.60
C SER A 243 17.24 15.50 2.81
N ARG A 244 16.30 15.01 3.66
CA ARG A 244 16.28 15.16 5.14
C ARG A 244 14.99 14.64 5.82
N TYR A 245 13.98 14.20 5.07
CA TYR A 245 12.75 13.62 5.68
C TYR A 245 12.86 12.13 6.07
N LEU A 246 14.08 11.58 6.12
CA LEU A 246 14.33 10.20 6.52
C LEU A 246 15.13 10.08 7.83
N SER A 247 14.94 10.98 8.80
CA SER A 247 15.17 10.65 10.21
C SER A 247 14.61 11.72 11.14
N ASN A 248 13.85 11.26 12.13
CA ASN A 248 13.40 11.96 13.34
C ASN A 248 12.31 13.02 13.15
N GLY A 249 11.12 12.72 13.69
CA GLY A 249 10.17 13.79 13.94
C GLY A 249 8.73 13.46 14.31
N ILE A 250 8.26 12.21 14.35
CA ILE A 250 6.97 11.87 15.01
C ILE A 250 7.07 10.48 15.64
N ILE A 251 7.72 10.42 16.80
CA ILE A 251 7.39 9.42 17.81
C ILE A 251 6.52 10.19 18.80
N SER A 252 5.26 9.80 19.01
CA SER A 252 4.73 9.75 20.37
C SER A 252 3.34 9.09 20.45
N SER A 253 3.22 8.24 21.47
CA SER A 253 2.05 7.71 22.16
C SER A 253 1.22 6.59 21.52
N ASP A 254 1.45 5.37 22.04
CA ASP A 254 0.60 4.18 21.95
C ASP A 254 -0.39 4.17 23.14
N SER A 255 -1.06 5.30 23.39
CA SER A 255 -1.98 5.44 24.52
C SER A 255 -3.29 4.71 24.20
N GLU A 256 -3.54 3.63 24.94
CA GLU A 256 -4.84 2.97 25.10
C GLU A 256 -5.74 3.81 26.02
N MET A 257 -7.05 3.75 25.76
CA MET A 257 -8.17 4.44 26.42
C MET A 257 -8.37 5.93 26.10
N SER A 258 -9.35 6.19 25.23
CA SER A 258 -10.43 7.14 25.50
C SER A 258 -11.59 6.84 24.54
N ASP A 259 -12.61 6.18 25.06
CA ASP A 259 -13.90 6.00 24.39
C ASP A 259 -14.65 7.33 24.46
N SER A 260 -14.82 7.97 23.31
CA SER A 260 -15.87 8.95 23.10
C SER A 260 -16.37 8.80 21.66
N ASP A 261 -17.38 7.94 21.54
CA ASP A 261 -18.22 7.83 20.36
C ASP A 261 -18.97 9.14 20.16
N GLY A 262 -18.50 9.93 19.21
CA GLY A 262 -19.14 11.19 18.85
C GLY A 262 -18.49 11.80 17.62
N MET A 263 -18.78 11.26 16.43
CA MET A 263 -18.41 11.87 15.13
C MET A 263 -16.96 12.42 15.08
N THR A 264 -16.03 11.68 15.70
CA THR A 264 -14.66 12.09 15.94
C THR A 264 -13.75 11.47 14.89
N PHE A 265 -13.03 12.33 14.18
CA PHE A 265 -11.93 12.00 13.29
C PHE A 265 -11.01 10.90 13.90
N ASN A 266 -10.93 9.72 13.28
CA ASN A 266 -10.01 8.64 13.70
C ASN A 266 -8.73 8.65 12.83
N PRO A 267 -7.66 9.35 13.24
CA PRO A 267 -6.43 9.45 12.45
C PRO A 267 -5.75 8.10 12.18
N ARG A 268 -5.95 7.08 13.03
CA ARG A 268 -5.39 5.75 12.81
C ARG A 268 -6.07 5.07 11.62
N LYS A 269 -7.40 5.12 11.57
CA LYS A 269 -8.19 4.59 10.44
C LYS A 269 -7.80 5.24 9.12
N PHE A 270 -7.70 6.58 9.08
CA PHE A 270 -7.24 7.30 7.87
C PHE A 270 -5.85 6.85 7.40
N ARG A 271 -4.92 6.61 8.33
CA ARG A 271 -3.58 6.11 7.98
C ARG A 271 -3.62 4.68 7.44
N ASP A 272 -4.44 3.81 8.02
CA ASP A 272 -4.61 2.43 7.54
C ASP A 272 -5.26 2.40 6.15
N ASP A 273 -6.31 3.20 5.94
CA ASP A 273 -6.97 3.33 4.63
C ASP A 273 -5.99 3.87 3.57
N ALA A 274 -5.19 4.88 3.91
CA ALA A 274 -4.15 5.38 3.02
C ALA A 274 -3.08 4.32 2.70
N LYS A 275 -2.74 3.43 3.63
CA LYS A 275 -1.83 2.30 3.38
C LYS A 275 -2.44 1.25 2.45
N ILE A 276 -3.75 1.02 2.52
CA ILE A 276 -4.45 0.15 1.57
C ILE A 276 -4.42 0.82 0.18
N ARG A 277 -4.80 2.09 0.09
CA ARG A 277 -4.80 2.85 -1.17
C ARG A 277 -3.44 2.90 -1.83
N ILE A 278 -2.36 3.25 -1.11
CA ILE A 278 -1.03 3.30 -1.71
C ILE A 278 -0.60 1.94 -2.27
N ASN A 279 -0.86 0.83 -1.56
CA ASN A 279 -0.49 -0.50 -2.05
C ASN A 279 -1.33 -0.91 -3.28
N ALA A 280 -2.61 -0.52 -3.33
CA ALA A 280 -3.45 -0.72 -4.51
C ALA A 280 -2.94 0.11 -5.72
N VAL A 281 -2.63 1.39 -5.50
CA VAL A 281 -2.05 2.26 -6.53
C VAL A 281 -0.71 1.69 -7.02
N LEU A 282 0.11 1.12 -6.14
CA LEU A 282 1.36 0.46 -6.54
C LEU A 282 1.12 -0.82 -7.35
N CYS A 283 0.05 -1.56 -7.12
CA CYS A 283 -0.36 -2.66 -8.00
C CYS A 283 -0.66 -2.13 -9.41
N LEU A 284 -1.45 -1.05 -9.51
CA LEU A 284 -1.76 -0.40 -10.78
C LEU A 284 -0.49 0.11 -11.49
N LEU A 285 0.44 0.74 -10.75
CA LEU A 285 1.74 1.16 -11.26
C LEU A 285 2.53 -0.03 -11.84
N SER A 286 2.50 -1.17 -11.16
CA SER A 286 3.22 -2.37 -11.59
C SER A 286 2.64 -2.87 -12.91
N ILE A 287 1.31 -2.93 -13.05
CA ILE A 287 0.63 -3.28 -14.30
C ILE A 287 0.95 -2.26 -15.41
N ALA A 288 0.90 -0.97 -15.11
CA ALA A 288 1.22 0.08 -16.09
C ALA A 288 2.65 -0.04 -16.63
N LYS A 289 3.60 -0.45 -15.79
CA LYS A 289 5.00 -0.66 -16.19
C LYS A 289 5.24 -1.95 -16.96
N THR A 290 4.55 -3.04 -16.61
CA THR A 290 4.83 -4.36 -17.19
C THR A 290 3.92 -4.70 -18.37
N GLN A 291 2.68 -4.21 -18.37
CA GLN A 291 1.64 -4.56 -19.34
C GLN A 291 0.67 -3.37 -19.59
N PRO A 292 1.14 -2.22 -20.10
CA PRO A 292 0.30 -1.02 -20.23
C PRO A 292 -0.95 -1.22 -21.12
N LYS A 293 -0.85 -2.08 -22.14
CA LYS A 293 -1.94 -2.34 -23.10
C LYS A 293 -3.20 -2.92 -22.46
N THR A 294 -3.06 -3.67 -21.36
CA THR A 294 -4.24 -4.22 -20.66
C THR A 294 -5.02 -3.15 -19.93
N LEU A 295 -4.44 -1.97 -19.69
CA LEU A 295 -5.14 -0.85 -19.04
C LEU A 295 -5.96 -0.01 -20.00
N TYR A 296 -5.73 -0.09 -21.32
CA TYR A 296 -6.41 0.79 -22.30
C TYR A 296 -7.94 0.72 -22.22
N PRO A 297 -8.56 -0.48 -22.11
CA PRO A 297 -10.02 -0.58 -21.95
C PRO A 297 -10.54 -0.03 -20.61
N HIS A 298 -9.65 0.22 -19.64
CA HIS A 298 -9.99 0.62 -18.28
C HIS A 298 -9.55 2.05 -17.94
N TRP A 299 -9.06 2.84 -18.90
CA TRP A 299 -8.59 4.20 -18.61
C TRP A 299 -9.64 5.09 -17.96
N GLN A 300 -10.90 5.00 -18.41
CA GLN A 300 -12.03 5.73 -17.83
C GLN A 300 -12.24 5.44 -16.33
N LYS A 301 -11.72 4.32 -15.81
CA LYS A 301 -11.76 3.99 -14.37
C LYS A 301 -10.73 4.78 -13.54
N PHE A 302 -9.69 5.31 -14.17
CA PHE A 302 -8.53 5.92 -13.47
C PHE A 302 -8.21 7.34 -13.93
N ILE A 303 -8.65 7.73 -15.12
CA ILE A 303 -8.40 9.02 -15.76
C ILE A 303 -9.77 9.64 -16.07
N PRO A 304 -10.00 10.93 -15.73
CA PRO A 304 -11.27 11.56 -16.03
C PRO A 304 -11.42 11.84 -17.53
N ASP A 305 -12.59 11.52 -18.10
CA ASP A 305 -12.91 11.75 -19.52
C ASP A 305 -13.00 13.25 -19.88
N SER A 306 -13.25 14.11 -18.89
CA SER A 306 -13.38 15.57 -19.07
C SER A 306 -12.44 16.32 -18.15
N PHE A 307 -11.14 16.27 -18.46
CA PHE A 307 -10.14 17.09 -17.77
C PHE A 307 -10.43 18.60 -17.90
N SER A 308 -11.10 19.02 -18.98
CA SER A 308 -11.52 20.41 -19.21
C SER A 308 -12.57 20.90 -18.20
N VAL A 309 -13.55 20.05 -17.83
CA VAL A 309 -14.55 20.37 -16.79
C VAL A 309 -13.86 20.44 -15.43
N PHE A 310 -12.95 19.50 -15.16
CA PHE A 310 -12.13 19.49 -13.96
C PHE A 310 -11.29 20.76 -13.81
N LEU A 311 -10.51 21.13 -14.83
CA LEU A 311 -9.67 22.33 -14.83
C LEU A 311 -10.48 23.63 -14.71
N LYS A 312 -11.58 23.76 -15.46
CA LYS A 312 -12.45 24.94 -15.42
C LYS A 312 -12.96 25.23 -14.01
N ASN A 313 -13.29 24.17 -13.26
CA ASN A 313 -13.80 24.29 -11.89
C ASN A 313 -12.71 24.63 -10.87
N HIS A 314 -11.45 24.28 -11.15
CA HIS A 314 -10.32 24.52 -10.25
C HIS A 314 -9.59 25.84 -10.49
N LEU A 315 -9.44 26.27 -11.75
CA LEU A 315 -8.77 27.52 -12.11
C LEU A 315 -9.57 28.78 -11.70
N LEU A 316 -10.90 28.69 -11.65
CA LEU A 316 -11.75 29.81 -11.20
C LEU A 316 -11.62 30.09 -9.70
N ALA A 317 -11.29 29.07 -8.88
CA ALA A 317 -11.11 29.23 -7.44
C ALA A 317 -9.77 29.91 -7.08
N SER A 318 -8.73 29.77 -7.91
CA SER A 318 -7.39 30.28 -7.62
C SER A 318 -7.15 31.74 -8.06
N HIS A 319 -8.08 32.38 -8.78
CA HIS A 319 -7.86 33.69 -9.40
C HIS A 319 -8.59 34.89 -8.74
N LEU A 320 -9.13 34.76 -7.52
CA LEU A 320 -9.85 35.86 -6.84
C LEU A 320 -9.26 36.32 -5.50
N SER A 321 -7.95 36.23 -5.31
CA SER A 321 -7.29 36.75 -4.11
C SER A 321 -6.15 37.71 -4.41
N THR A 322 -6.36 38.69 -5.29
CA THR A 322 -5.48 39.89 -5.35
C THR A 322 -6.11 41.02 -6.18
N THR A 323 -7.07 41.75 -5.59
CA THR A 323 -7.25 43.18 -5.91
C THR A 323 -8.06 43.86 -4.78
N PRO A 324 -7.53 44.90 -4.13
CA PRO A 324 -8.32 45.76 -3.26
C PRO A 324 -8.93 46.87 -4.11
N HIS A 325 -10.20 46.74 -4.49
CA HIS A 325 -10.95 47.86 -5.06
C HIS A 325 -12.19 48.18 -4.23
N ILE A 326 -12.03 49.28 -3.49
CA ILE A 326 -12.97 50.40 -3.29
C ILE A 326 -14.46 50.03 -3.27
N ILE A 327 -15.02 50.22 -2.08
CA ILE A 327 -16.43 50.15 -1.72
C ILE A 327 -17.29 51.00 -2.68
N THR A 328 -18.22 50.37 -3.38
CA THR A 328 -19.49 50.97 -3.81
C THR A 328 -20.63 49.99 -3.52
N PRO A 329 -21.78 50.43 -2.95
CA PRO A 329 -22.74 49.53 -2.34
C PRO A 329 -23.97 49.32 -3.24
N THR A 330 -23.89 48.53 -4.30
CA THR A 330 -25.10 48.13 -5.06
C THR A 330 -24.86 46.91 -5.92
N THR A 331 -24.82 45.73 -5.29
CA THR A 331 -25.44 44.48 -5.76
C THR A 331 -25.04 43.38 -4.79
N THR A 332 -26.04 42.80 -4.13
CA THR A 332 -25.93 41.57 -3.36
C THR A 332 -25.66 40.40 -4.29
N ALA A 333 -24.45 40.35 -4.87
CA ALA A 333 -23.88 39.11 -5.38
C ALA A 333 -23.35 38.35 -4.17
N THR A 334 -24.21 37.55 -3.55
CA THR A 334 -23.82 36.47 -2.67
C THR A 334 -22.75 35.64 -3.40
N ILE A 335 -21.49 35.79 -2.98
CA ILE A 335 -20.39 34.92 -3.38
C ILE A 335 -20.67 33.57 -2.73
N TYR A 336 -21.54 32.78 -3.35
CA TYR A 336 -21.65 31.37 -3.00
C TYR A 336 -20.41 30.69 -3.58
N PRO A 337 -19.48 30.14 -2.77
CA PRO A 337 -18.58 29.12 -3.29
C PRO A 337 -19.47 28.00 -3.84
N LEU A 338 -19.42 27.75 -5.16
CA LEU A 338 -20.43 26.93 -5.83
C LEU A 338 -20.60 25.53 -5.21
N SER A 339 -21.80 25.01 -5.47
CA SER A 339 -22.56 23.96 -4.78
C SER A 339 -21.78 22.66 -4.48
N PRO A 340 -22.06 21.97 -3.34
CA PRO A 340 -21.46 20.68 -2.95
C PRO A 340 -21.51 19.61 -4.05
N ILE A 341 -22.48 19.71 -4.96
CA ILE A 341 -22.66 18.84 -6.13
C ILE A 341 -21.46 18.82 -7.08
N LEU A 342 -20.64 19.88 -7.13
CA LEU A 342 -19.43 19.95 -7.96
C LEU A 342 -18.14 19.66 -7.17
N ARG A 343 -18.24 19.42 -5.86
CA ARG A 343 -17.11 19.04 -4.99
C ARG A 343 -17.00 17.52 -4.94
N SER A 344 -16.53 16.96 -6.05
CA SER A 344 -15.82 15.68 -6.22
C SER A 344 -16.36 14.36 -5.62
N ASP A 345 -17.41 14.32 -4.81
CA ASP A 345 -18.02 13.06 -4.35
C ASP A 345 -19.20 12.63 -5.25
N HIS A 346 -19.60 13.48 -6.21
CA HIS A 346 -20.62 13.19 -7.23
C HIS A 346 -20.04 12.94 -8.63
N GLN A 347 -18.71 12.86 -8.74
CA GLN A 347 -18.00 12.47 -9.96
C GLN A 347 -17.24 11.17 -9.71
N PRO A 348 -17.01 10.33 -10.74
CA PRO A 348 -16.18 9.15 -10.58
C PRO A 348 -14.78 9.56 -10.12
N TYR A 349 -14.30 8.95 -9.04
CA TYR A 349 -12.96 9.19 -8.54
C TYR A 349 -11.91 8.77 -9.57
N SER A 350 -10.80 9.52 -9.63
CA SER A 350 -9.69 9.27 -10.55
C SER A 350 -8.36 9.39 -9.83
N LEU A 351 -7.26 8.98 -10.48
CA LEU A 351 -5.92 9.20 -9.95
C LEU A 351 -5.61 10.69 -9.76
N ILE A 352 -6.26 11.57 -10.51
CA ILE A 352 -6.15 13.03 -10.35
C ILE A 352 -6.84 13.48 -9.06
N THR A 353 -7.98 12.86 -8.70
CA THR A 353 -8.63 13.08 -7.40
C THR A 353 -7.66 12.75 -6.27
N LEU A 354 -6.98 11.59 -6.33
CA LEU A 354 -6.00 11.23 -5.31
C LEU A 354 -4.80 12.19 -5.30
N LEU A 355 -4.28 12.55 -6.46
CA LEU A 355 -3.15 13.46 -6.61
C LEU A 355 -3.40 14.83 -5.96
N ILE A 356 -4.64 15.32 -5.98
CA ILE A 356 -4.97 16.67 -5.50
C ILE A 356 -5.45 16.64 -4.05
N TYR A 357 -6.27 15.65 -3.69
CA TYR A 357 -7.00 15.69 -2.43
C TYR A 357 -6.53 14.69 -1.37
N ASP A 358 -5.84 13.60 -1.72
CA ASP A 358 -5.48 12.61 -0.70
C ASP A 358 -4.58 13.26 0.37
N PRO A 359 -4.88 13.09 1.67
CA PRO A 359 -4.13 13.73 2.74
C PRO A 359 -2.68 13.25 2.81
N MET A 360 -2.39 12.02 2.38
CA MET A 360 -1.06 11.42 2.46
C MET A 360 -0.25 11.72 1.19
N VAL A 361 0.85 12.45 1.36
CA VAL A 361 1.76 12.80 0.25
C VAL A 361 2.29 11.59 -0.51
N THR A 362 2.50 10.47 0.18
CA THR A 362 2.98 9.23 -0.44
C THR A 362 1.94 8.62 -1.39
N VAL A 363 0.64 8.75 -1.09
CA VAL A 363 -0.44 8.35 -2.01
C VAL A 363 -0.44 9.26 -3.23
N ARG A 364 -0.30 10.59 -3.03
CA ARG A 364 -0.23 11.57 -4.12
C ARG A 364 0.94 11.28 -5.07
N ILE A 365 2.12 11.00 -4.51
CA ILE A 365 3.32 10.63 -5.29
C ILE A 365 3.06 9.34 -6.08
N ALA A 366 2.51 8.31 -5.44
CA ALA A 366 2.22 7.04 -6.12
C ALA A 366 1.20 7.21 -7.26
N ALA A 367 0.16 8.04 -7.06
CA ALA A 367 -0.82 8.36 -8.09
C ALA A 367 -0.17 9.08 -9.28
N CYS A 368 0.70 10.07 -9.02
CA CYS A 368 1.47 10.77 -10.05
C CYS A 368 2.36 9.80 -10.84
N GLN A 369 3.14 8.96 -10.15
CA GLN A 369 3.99 7.95 -10.80
C GLN A 369 3.19 6.97 -11.66
N THR A 370 1.98 6.62 -11.22
CA THR A 370 1.08 5.73 -11.96
C THR A 370 0.55 6.40 -13.23
N LEU A 371 0.12 7.66 -13.13
CA LEU A 371 -0.28 8.46 -14.29
C LEU A 371 0.85 8.56 -15.31
N ILE A 372 2.07 8.88 -14.86
CA ILE A 372 3.26 8.94 -15.73
C ILE A 372 3.48 7.60 -16.43
N ALA A 373 3.48 6.49 -15.69
CA ALA A 373 3.70 5.16 -16.26
C ALA A 373 2.61 4.76 -17.27
N MET A 374 1.34 5.08 -16.98
CA MET A 374 0.23 4.84 -17.91
C MET A 374 0.40 5.63 -19.20
N LEU A 375 0.79 6.91 -19.12
CA LEU A 375 1.02 7.76 -20.30
C LEU A 375 2.25 7.32 -21.09
N ASP A 376 3.37 7.03 -20.42
CA ASP A 376 4.60 6.55 -21.03
C ASP A 376 4.40 5.24 -21.80
N GLY A 377 3.68 4.28 -21.20
CA GLY A 377 3.32 3.01 -21.83
C GLY A 377 2.34 3.12 -23.01
N SER A 378 1.87 4.35 -23.29
CA SER A 378 0.81 4.61 -24.28
C SER A 378 1.22 5.60 -25.35
N LYS A 379 2.48 6.09 -25.33
CA LYS A 379 3.00 7.07 -26.31
C LYS A 379 2.73 6.68 -27.76
N GLN A 380 2.99 5.42 -28.12
CA GLN A 380 2.75 4.92 -29.48
C GLN A 380 1.26 4.95 -29.83
N TYR A 381 0.39 4.50 -28.92
CA TYR A 381 -1.06 4.52 -29.13
C TYR A 381 -1.61 5.95 -29.28
N LEU A 382 -1.16 6.88 -28.43
CA LEU A 382 -1.56 8.28 -28.47
C LEU A 382 -1.03 9.00 -29.72
N SER A 383 0.18 8.67 -30.19
CA SER A 383 0.75 9.27 -31.41
C SER A 383 -0.06 8.94 -32.67
N VAL A 384 -0.67 7.75 -32.73
CA VAL A 384 -1.57 7.34 -33.81
C VAL A 384 -2.90 8.10 -33.73
N ALA A 385 -3.38 8.39 -32.51
CA ALA A 385 -4.59 9.16 -32.30
C ALA A 385 -4.41 10.65 -32.66
N SER A 386 -3.23 11.23 -32.46
CA SER A 386 -2.92 12.62 -32.84
C SER A 386 -2.69 12.84 -34.34
N GLY A 387 -2.54 11.76 -35.11
CA GLY A 387 -2.38 11.81 -36.57
C GLY A 387 -3.71 11.72 -37.34
N ARG A 388 -4.83 11.73 -36.64
CA ARG A 388 -6.19 11.94 -37.18
C ARG A 388 -6.68 13.31 -36.73
#